data_AF-A0A3N1A3H9-F1
#
_entry.id   AF-A0A3N1A3H9-F1
#
_cell.length_a   1.000
_cell.length_b   1.000
_cell.length_c   1.000
_cell.angle_alpha   90.00
_cell.angle_beta   90.00
_cell.angle_gamma   90.00
#
_symmetry.space_group_name_H-M   'P 1'
#
loop_
_entity.id
_entity.type
_entity.pdbx_description
1 polymer ?
#
loop_
_entity_poly.entity_id
_entity_poly.type
_entity_poly.pdbx_seq_one_letter_code
_entity_poly.pdbx_strand_id
1 'polypeptide(L)'
;MTDRQDSVPIDQPDPDGSADQREPDSSADRPESDGSDRPESSSTDQPDRPDPAPAPVTPPPERRWSLWPVLGIVATVLFCAVPVVGAVALIDRLPSPEPPVIEPTVTPQTGPPASPVPGDPPDATQAWLRTQINALLDQQAAALIAGDERGFLAVTEPGSAAHDDLARQFKTLRAMQVTAWRPSVSTLPVEFDPTATAAPTPAATGSATPTTAPTAPPAPPATVTATATATTATATAAPTATTAPTATVTAGPSSSPAAPVPTGPAALGTEWRLLVSYQHCFVVPSCETSEVVVGQRWSTEGGRLRLVAVEPSLTLQDGPRPWEVSELVVATGNRTLVATTPQHRDLLSDLLRDAEEAAAVADRYAVSGTAPDRYRVFYAGADEWGSWYGGNRPDWTAGYAVAVGGGHYEIVLNGTNLRDVLRPDLLRHELTHAASLPDGGNRERAAWWLIEGLAEHAAAGGRPVVRYEGLDDVRRLVLEQDWQGPLSSVEPTADAEDWQVGAGYGVGYLAVRHLVDRFGEERTLAFFRAVVHDGVGLDEAARTQFGEAWEGLQEACVDYVRRAVG
;
A
#
# COMPACT_ATOMS: atom_id res chain seq x y z
N MET A 1 48.98 -51.57 -18.31
CA MET A 1 49.61 -50.36 -18.86
C MET A 1 48.77 -49.19 -18.35
N THR A 2 49.05 -48.71 -17.13
CA THR A 2 50.08 -47.68 -16.80
C THR A 2 49.63 -46.30 -17.32
N ASP A 3 49.50 -45.22 -16.56
CA ASP A 3 49.55 -44.94 -15.10
C ASP A 3 48.59 -43.73 -14.85
N ARG A 4 48.38 -43.11 -13.68
CA ARG A 4 49.12 -43.02 -12.41
C ARG A 4 48.14 -42.65 -11.27
N GLN A 5 48.53 -42.94 -10.03
CA GLN A 5 48.05 -42.38 -8.77
C GLN A 5 48.71 -41.02 -8.49
N ASP A 6 48.10 -40.18 -7.65
CA ASP A 6 48.76 -39.62 -6.46
C ASP A 6 47.66 -39.24 -5.45
N SER A 7 47.98 -39.20 -4.16
CA SER A 7 47.02 -39.04 -3.06
C SER A 7 47.75 -38.56 -1.81
N VAL A 8 47.01 -38.03 -0.81
CA VAL A 8 47.47 -37.75 0.59
C VAL A 8 48.35 -36.47 0.69
N PRO A 9 48.32 -35.66 1.78
CA PRO A 9 47.81 -35.95 3.14
C PRO A 9 46.66 -35.11 3.70
N ILE A 10 46.04 -35.73 4.72
CA ILE A 10 45.29 -35.11 5.82
C ILE A 10 46.28 -34.47 6.79
N ASP A 11 45.93 -33.34 7.42
CA ASP A 11 46.51 -32.98 8.71
C ASP A 11 45.45 -32.31 9.62
N GLN A 12 45.28 -32.87 10.82
CA GLN A 12 44.55 -32.28 11.95
C GLN A 12 45.59 -32.02 13.05
N PRO A 13 45.44 -30.93 13.81
CA PRO A 13 45.80 -30.95 15.23
C PRO A 13 44.55 -30.86 16.11
N ASP A 14 44.40 -31.84 16.99
CA ASP A 14 43.45 -31.84 18.12
C ASP A 14 44.06 -31.11 19.35
N PRO A 15 43.32 -30.91 20.45
CA PRO A 15 43.58 -29.82 21.40
C PRO A 15 44.47 -30.18 22.59
N ASP A 16 45.12 -29.16 23.17
CA ASP A 16 45.28 -29.01 24.63
C ASP A 16 45.82 -27.60 24.97
N GLY A 17 45.39 -27.01 26.09
CA GLY A 17 45.77 -25.61 26.40
C GLY A 17 45.12 -24.95 27.62
N SER A 18 44.88 -25.68 28.71
CA SER A 18 44.37 -25.10 29.96
C SER A 18 45.42 -24.27 30.73
N ALA A 19 45.13 -23.01 31.03
CA ALA A 19 45.61 -22.20 32.17
C ALA A 19 45.26 -20.71 31.98
N ASP A 20 45.15 -19.84 32.98
CA ASP A 20 44.70 -19.96 34.39
C ASP A 20 44.48 -18.52 34.89
N GLN A 21 43.55 -18.33 35.84
CA GLN A 21 43.32 -17.16 36.73
C GLN A 21 43.90 -15.76 36.40
N ARG A 22 43.02 -14.73 36.43
CA ARG A 22 43.00 -13.75 37.53
C ARG A 22 41.86 -12.73 37.46
N GLU A 23 41.09 -12.64 38.54
CA GLU A 23 40.39 -11.41 38.95
C GLU A 23 41.41 -10.34 39.36
N PRO A 24 40.97 -9.07 39.47
CA PRO A 24 41.14 -8.45 40.77
C PRO A 24 39.89 -7.71 41.25
N ASP A 25 39.45 -8.13 42.43
CA ASP A 25 38.66 -7.32 43.35
C ASP A 25 39.53 -6.16 43.89
N SER A 26 39.06 -4.91 43.84
CA SER A 26 39.59 -3.87 44.71
C SER A 26 38.64 -2.68 44.87
N SER A 27 37.98 -2.65 46.02
CA SER A 27 37.42 -1.41 46.58
C SER A 27 38.55 -0.51 47.09
N ALA A 28 38.54 0.80 46.78
CA ALA A 28 38.96 1.86 47.71
C ALA A 28 38.76 3.29 47.14
N ASP A 29 38.29 4.16 48.04
CA ASP A 29 38.57 5.59 48.19
C ASP A 29 38.16 6.67 47.17
N ARG A 30 37.43 7.65 47.74
CA ARG A 30 37.21 9.02 47.25
C ARG A 30 38.53 9.80 47.16
N PRO A 31 38.49 10.97 46.51
CA PRO A 31 38.75 12.18 47.29
C PRO A 31 37.62 13.22 47.22
N GLU A 32 37.58 14.06 48.25
CA GLU A 32 36.70 15.23 48.37
C GLU A 32 37.15 16.39 47.46
N SER A 33 36.25 17.33 47.19
CA SER A 33 36.62 18.70 46.80
C SER A 33 35.72 19.71 47.50
N ASP A 34 36.34 20.73 48.10
CA ASP A 34 35.71 21.97 48.60
C ASP A 34 34.70 22.57 47.58
N GLY A 35 33.70 23.35 47.98
CA GLY A 35 33.56 24.08 49.25
C GLY A 35 33.66 25.59 49.03
N SER A 36 32.52 26.29 48.96
CA SER A 36 32.46 27.75 49.10
C SER A 36 31.05 28.23 49.51
N ASP A 37 30.98 28.75 50.74
CA ASP A 37 30.33 30.02 51.13
C ASP A 37 28.81 30.25 50.90
N ARG A 38 28.04 29.94 51.98
CA ARG A 38 27.28 30.87 52.87
C ARG A 38 26.77 32.24 52.31
N PRO A 39 25.63 32.78 52.81
CA PRO A 39 25.36 32.87 54.25
C PRO A 39 23.95 32.51 54.75
N GLU A 40 23.86 32.32 56.07
CA GLU A 40 22.64 32.04 56.82
C GLU A 40 21.72 33.26 56.96
N SER A 41 20.41 33.01 57.07
CA SER A 41 19.44 33.91 57.70
C SER A 41 18.77 33.17 58.84
N SER A 42 18.85 33.73 60.05
CA SER A 42 18.46 33.10 61.31
C SER A 42 16.95 33.07 61.57
N SER A 43 16.54 32.14 62.44
CA SER A 43 15.19 31.83 62.90
C SER A 43 14.32 33.00 63.34
N THR A 44 12.99 32.85 63.18
CA THR A 44 12.04 33.34 64.20
C THR A 44 10.85 32.39 64.33
N ASP A 45 10.44 32.19 65.58
CA ASP A 45 9.40 31.31 66.10
C ASP A 45 7.97 31.83 65.79
N GLN A 46 7.05 30.96 65.33
CA GLN A 46 5.62 31.28 65.21
C GLN A 46 4.76 30.00 65.31
N PRO A 47 3.66 29.99 66.11
CA PRO A 47 3.07 28.75 66.62
C PRO A 47 2.11 28.04 65.65
N ASP A 48 1.91 26.75 65.93
CA ASP A 48 1.01 25.84 65.21
C ASP A 48 -0.39 26.40 64.97
N ARG A 49 -0.84 26.26 63.71
CA ARG A 49 -2.20 26.52 63.28
C ARG A 49 -2.88 25.17 63.04
N PRO A 50 -4.02 24.86 63.68
CA PRO A 50 -4.67 23.56 63.48
C PRO A 50 -5.21 23.43 62.04
N ASP A 51 -5.06 22.24 61.46
CA ASP A 51 -5.56 21.92 60.13
C ASP A 51 -7.08 22.09 60.00
N PRO A 52 -7.58 22.61 58.86
CA PRO A 52 -9.01 22.62 58.58
C PRO A 52 -9.51 21.20 58.28
N ALA A 53 -10.61 20.80 58.93
CA ALA A 53 -11.22 19.49 58.73
C ALA A 53 -11.72 19.27 57.29
N PRO A 54 -11.63 18.03 56.75
CA PRO A 54 -12.03 17.74 55.38
C PRO A 54 -13.55 17.90 55.17
N ALA A 55 -13.92 18.48 54.04
CA ALA A 55 -15.33 18.66 53.65
C ALA A 55 -15.97 17.32 53.21
N PRO A 56 -17.26 17.07 53.52
CA PRO A 56 -17.94 15.84 53.13
C PRO A 56 -18.23 15.83 51.62
N VAL A 57 -17.75 14.79 50.93
CA VAL A 57 -18.04 14.54 49.51
C VAL A 57 -19.41 13.86 49.38
N THR A 58 -20.35 14.49 48.68
CA THR A 58 -21.64 13.88 48.32
C THR A 58 -21.51 13.06 47.03
N PRO A 59 -22.02 11.82 46.97
CA PRO A 59 -22.00 11.03 45.74
C PRO A 59 -22.93 11.62 44.66
N PRO A 60 -22.60 11.48 43.37
CA PRO A 60 -23.44 11.94 42.27
C PRO A 60 -24.70 11.06 42.09
N PRO A 61 -25.80 11.60 41.54
CA PRO A 61 -27.06 10.87 41.42
C PRO A 61 -27.04 9.80 40.32
N GLU A 62 -27.50 8.59 40.65
CA GLU A 62 -27.63 7.47 39.70
C GLU A 62 -28.63 7.77 38.58
N ARG A 63 -28.14 7.85 37.34
CA ARG A 63 -28.94 8.17 36.16
C ARG A 63 -29.45 6.89 35.50
N ARG A 64 -30.54 6.32 36.01
CA ARG A 64 -31.19 5.10 35.49
C ARG A 64 -31.60 5.28 34.01
N TRP A 65 -30.80 4.75 33.08
CA TRP A 65 -31.12 4.75 31.65
C TRP A 65 -32.22 3.73 31.34
N SER A 66 -33.29 4.22 30.70
CA SER A 66 -34.37 3.38 30.19
C SER A 66 -33.88 2.58 28.98
N LEU A 67 -34.12 1.26 28.94
CA LEU A 67 -33.63 0.33 27.90
C LEU A 67 -34.22 0.54 26.48
N TRP A 68 -35.11 1.52 26.32
CA TRP A 68 -35.84 1.76 25.07
C TRP A 68 -35.04 2.25 23.84
N PRO A 69 -33.90 2.99 23.93
CA PRO A 69 -33.19 3.41 22.73
C PRO A 69 -32.39 2.27 22.08
N VAL A 70 -31.94 1.29 22.87
CA VAL A 70 -31.19 0.12 22.37
C VAL A 70 -32.07 -0.75 21.47
N LEU A 71 -33.34 -0.95 21.86
CA LEU A 71 -34.29 -1.75 21.09
C LEU A 71 -34.60 -1.14 19.71
N GLY A 72 -34.63 0.20 19.61
CA GLY A 72 -34.84 0.92 18.35
C GLY A 72 -33.67 0.78 17.37
N ILE A 73 -32.44 0.75 17.88
CA ILE A 73 -31.23 0.57 17.05
C ILE A 73 -31.19 -0.85 16.46
N VAL A 74 -31.43 -1.88 17.29
CA VAL A 74 -31.43 -3.29 16.84
C VAL A 74 -32.50 -3.55 15.78
N ALA A 75 -33.72 -3.00 15.97
CA ALA A 75 -34.79 -3.12 14.98
C ALA A 75 -34.44 -2.45 13.65
N THR A 76 -33.76 -1.29 13.68
CA THR A 76 -33.34 -0.55 12.48
C THR A 76 -32.27 -1.32 11.70
N VAL A 77 -31.27 -1.89 12.38
CA VAL A 77 -30.23 -2.71 11.73
C VAL A 77 -30.83 -3.95 11.07
N LEU A 78 -31.72 -4.67 11.76
CA LEU A 78 -32.37 -5.87 11.21
C LEU A 78 -33.26 -5.60 10.00
N PHE A 79 -34.01 -4.48 9.97
CA PHE A 79 -34.88 -4.16 8.83
C PHE A 79 -34.17 -3.51 7.64
N CYS A 80 -33.03 -2.83 7.85
CA CYS A 80 -32.30 -2.14 6.79
C CYS A 80 -31.13 -2.94 6.20
N ALA A 81 -30.39 -3.73 6.98
CA ALA A 81 -29.18 -4.41 6.50
C ALA A 81 -29.46 -5.76 5.82
N VAL A 82 -30.41 -6.54 6.35
CA VAL A 82 -30.69 -7.92 5.89
C VAL A 82 -31.18 -7.98 4.42
N PRO A 83 -32.03 -7.07 3.91
CA PRO A 83 -32.46 -7.11 2.52
C PRO A 83 -31.34 -6.82 1.50
N VAL A 84 -30.32 -6.04 1.89
CA VAL A 84 -29.25 -5.60 1.00
C VAL A 84 -28.27 -6.75 0.71
N VAL A 85 -27.87 -7.50 1.73
CA VAL A 85 -26.94 -8.63 1.59
C VAL A 85 -27.58 -9.77 0.77
N GLY A 86 -28.87 -10.03 0.96
CA GLY A 86 -29.60 -11.04 0.19
C GLY A 86 -29.77 -10.71 -1.31
N ALA A 87 -29.77 -9.42 -1.67
CA ALA A 87 -29.87 -8.98 -3.07
C ALA A 87 -28.55 -9.12 -3.83
N VAL A 88 -27.42 -8.79 -3.19
CA VAL A 88 -26.07 -8.86 -3.82
C VAL A 88 -25.73 -10.31 -4.17
N ALA A 89 -25.95 -11.26 -3.27
CA ALA A 89 -25.65 -12.68 -3.48
C ALA A 89 -26.48 -13.36 -4.60
N LEU A 90 -27.54 -12.71 -5.09
CA LEU A 90 -28.37 -13.21 -6.20
C LEU A 90 -27.96 -12.61 -7.56
N ILE A 91 -27.36 -11.43 -7.58
CA ILE A 91 -26.96 -10.72 -8.81
C ILE A 91 -25.74 -11.39 -9.46
N ASP A 92 -24.75 -11.84 -8.67
CA ASP A 92 -23.56 -12.55 -9.16
C ASP A 92 -23.84 -13.96 -9.73
N ARG A 93 -25.09 -14.45 -9.66
CA ARG A 93 -25.49 -15.74 -10.24
C ARG A 93 -26.26 -15.65 -11.55
N LEU A 94 -26.41 -14.45 -12.12
CA LEU A 94 -27.01 -14.26 -13.44
C LEU A 94 -25.91 -14.23 -14.52
N PRO A 95 -26.05 -14.96 -15.64
CA PRO A 95 -25.18 -14.80 -16.79
C PRO A 95 -25.27 -13.35 -17.28
N SER A 96 -24.12 -12.67 -17.43
CA SER A 96 -24.08 -11.31 -17.92
C SER A 96 -24.72 -11.23 -19.31
N PRO A 97 -25.72 -10.36 -19.55
CA PRO A 97 -26.23 -10.15 -20.89
C PRO A 97 -25.11 -9.48 -21.72
N GLU A 98 -24.81 -10.04 -22.90
CA GLU A 98 -23.94 -9.36 -23.86
C GLU A 98 -24.51 -7.97 -24.16
N PRO A 99 -23.71 -6.89 -24.05
CA PRO A 99 -24.19 -5.55 -24.33
C PRO A 99 -24.59 -5.44 -25.81
N PRO A 100 -25.68 -4.72 -26.14
CA PRO A 100 -26.04 -4.50 -27.53
C PRO A 100 -24.91 -3.75 -28.22
N VAL A 101 -24.35 -4.35 -29.27
CA VAL A 101 -23.37 -3.71 -30.14
C VAL A 101 -24.06 -2.62 -30.95
N ILE A 102 -24.14 -1.42 -30.35
CA ILE A 102 -24.31 -0.19 -31.09
C ILE A 102 -22.94 0.13 -31.66
N GLU A 103 -22.70 -0.16 -32.94
CA GLU A 103 -21.55 0.40 -33.64
C GLU A 103 -21.82 1.88 -33.92
N PRO A 104 -21.18 2.84 -33.21
CA PRO A 104 -21.14 4.19 -33.72
C PRO A 104 -20.33 4.15 -35.02
N THR A 105 -20.85 4.72 -36.10
CA THR A 105 -20.11 4.87 -37.36
C THR A 105 -19.03 5.95 -37.21
N VAL A 106 -18.02 5.67 -36.38
CA VAL A 106 -16.80 6.46 -36.26
C VAL A 106 -15.88 5.99 -37.38
N THR A 107 -15.83 6.77 -38.46
CA THR A 107 -14.78 6.63 -39.47
C THR A 107 -13.43 6.68 -38.75
N PRO A 108 -12.55 5.67 -38.88
CA PRO A 108 -11.28 5.68 -38.17
C PRO A 108 -10.42 6.84 -38.67
N GLN A 109 -10.32 7.91 -37.87
CA GLN A 109 -9.39 9.00 -38.13
C GLN A 109 -7.97 8.49 -37.89
N THR A 110 -7.27 8.20 -38.99
CA THR A 110 -5.85 7.83 -38.97
C THR A 110 -4.99 9.07 -38.73
N GLY A 111 -4.81 9.44 -37.46
CA GLY A 111 -3.92 10.51 -37.03
C GLY A 111 -4.23 10.97 -35.59
N PRO A 112 -3.33 11.71 -34.94
CA PRO A 112 -3.66 12.41 -33.69
C PRO A 112 -4.84 13.38 -33.91
N PRO A 113 -5.69 13.62 -32.91
CA PRO A 113 -6.73 14.64 -33.01
C PRO A 113 -6.12 15.99 -33.40
N ALA A 114 -6.82 16.73 -34.26
CA ALA A 114 -6.43 18.08 -34.63
C ALA A 114 -6.45 19.01 -33.41
N SER A 115 -5.64 20.08 -33.44
CA SER A 115 -5.73 21.13 -32.43
C SER A 115 -7.14 21.73 -32.45
N PRO A 116 -7.83 21.85 -31.30
CA PRO A 116 -9.17 22.40 -31.27
C PRO A 116 -9.18 23.85 -31.71
N VAL A 117 -10.25 24.25 -32.41
CA VAL A 117 -10.52 25.61 -32.88
C VAL A 117 -11.70 26.23 -32.11
N PRO A 118 -11.81 27.57 -32.04
CA PRO A 118 -12.93 28.22 -31.36
C PRO A 118 -14.29 27.78 -31.93
N GLY A 119 -15.12 27.17 -31.08
CA GLY A 119 -16.42 26.60 -31.46
C GLY A 119 -16.46 25.08 -31.56
N ASP A 120 -15.31 24.39 -31.46
CA ASP A 120 -15.27 22.94 -31.29
C ASP A 120 -15.95 22.51 -29.97
N PRO A 121 -16.55 21.31 -29.92
CA PRO A 121 -17.20 20.82 -28.72
C PRO A 121 -16.15 20.47 -27.62
N PRO A 122 -16.53 20.52 -26.33
CA PRO A 122 -15.60 20.33 -25.22
C PRO A 122 -14.87 18.97 -25.24
N ASP A 123 -15.54 17.91 -25.69
CA ASP A 123 -14.98 16.56 -25.81
C ASP A 123 -13.82 16.48 -26.81
N ALA A 124 -13.89 17.21 -27.93
CA ALA A 124 -12.77 17.33 -28.87
C ALA A 124 -11.55 18.00 -28.22
N THR A 125 -11.77 19.04 -27.41
CA THR A 125 -10.70 19.70 -26.63
C THR A 125 -10.09 18.74 -25.60
N GLN A 126 -10.92 18.02 -24.84
CA GLN A 126 -10.46 17.04 -23.85
C GLN A 126 -9.69 15.88 -24.49
N ALA A 127 -10.12 15.37 -25.64
CA ALA A 127 -9.45 14.30 -26.38
C ALA A 127 -8.09 14.76 -26.93
N TRP A 128 -8.02 16.00 -27.43
CA TRP A 128 -6.75 16.60 -27.87
C TRP A 128 -5.78 16.79 -26.69
N LEU A 129 -6.23 17.40 -25.59
CA LEU A 129 -5.44 17.59 -24.38
C LEU A 129 -4.89 16.26 -23.85
N ARG A 130 -5.74 15.24 -23.70
CA ARG A 130 -5.31 13.89 -23.29
C ARG A 130 -4.19 13.33 -24.17
N THR A 131 -4.30 13.51 -25.49
CA THR A 131 -3.28 13.03 -26.44
C THR A 131 -1.96 13.80 -26.29
N GLN A 132 -2.00 15.12 -26.20
CA GLN A 132 -0.80 15.94 -26.03
C GLN A 132 -0.11 15.69 -24.68
N ILE A 133 -0.89 15.56 -23.59
CA ILE A 133 -0.38 15.30 -22.26
C ILE A 133 0.26 13.91 -22.19
N ASN A 134 -0.37 12.85 -22.73
CA ASN A 134 0.26 11.53 -22.87
C ASN A 134 1.62 11.63 -23.58
N ALA A 135 1.69 12.32 -24.73
CA ALA A 135 2.94 12.46 -25.49
C ALA A 135 4.03 13.24 -24.73
N LEU A 136 3.68 14.18 -23.85
CA LEU A 136 4.62 14.88 -22.97
C LEU A 136 5.06 13.99 -21.80
N LEU A 137 4.16 13.20 -21.24
CA LEU A 137 4.45 12.23 -20.19
C LEU A 137 5.37 11.10 -20.69
N ASP A 138 5.17 10.62 -21.92
CA ASP A 138 6.07 9.64 -22.57
C ASP A 138 7.50 10.20 -22.72
N GLN A 139 7.64 11.47 -23.12
CA GLN A 139 8.93 12.15 -23.22
C GLN A 139 9.58 12.32 -21.84
N GLN A 140 8.80 12.72 -20.84
CA GLN A 140 9.25 12.83 -19.45
C GLN A 140 9.71 11.47 -18.91
N ALA A 141 8.96 10.40 -19.15
CA ALA A 141 9.31 9.04 -18.73
C ALA A 141 10.61 8.55 -19.40
N ALA A 142 10.76 8.77 -20.71
CA ALA A 142 12.00 8.46 -21.42
C ALA A 142 13.20 9.23 -20.85
N ALA A 143 13.02 10.51 -20.51
CA ALA A 143 14.04 11.33 -19.87
C ALA A 143 14.41 10.84 -18.45
N LEU A 144 13.42 10.41 -17.65
CA LEU A 144 13.66 9.80 -16.34
C LEU A 144 14.54 8.55 -16.45
N ILE A 145 14.20 7.63 -17.36
CA ILE A 145 14.94 6.37 -17.55
C ILE A 145 16.36 6.66 -18.12
N ALA A 146 16.49 7.62 -19.03
CA ALA A 146 17.78 8.05 -19.57
C ALA A 146 18.66 8.84 -18.57
N GLY A 147 18.09 9.36 -17.48
CA GLY A 147 18.78 10.24 -16.54
C GLY A 147 18.94 11.69 -17.02
N ASP A 148 18.11 12.15 -17.96
CA ASP A 148 18.06 13.54 -18.40
C ASP A 148 17.12 14.37 -17.52
N GLU A 149 17.65 14.94 -16.44
CA GLU A 149 16.90 15.83 -15.51
C GLU A 149 16.24 16.99 -16.26
N ARG A 150 16.95 17.59 -17.23
CA ARG A 150 16.45 18.74 -18.00
C ARG A 150 15.30 18.33 -18.93
N GLY A 151 15.37 17.14 -19.51
CA GLY A 151 14.28 16.54 -20.29
C GLY A 151 13.06 16.24 -19.42
N PHE A 152 13.26 15.69 -18.22
CA PHE A 152 12.19 15.38 -17.27
C PHE A 152 11.43 16.63 -16.80
N LEU A 153 12.17 17.72 -16.56
CA LEU A 153 11.65 19.01 -16.10
C LEU A 153 11.09 19.89 -17.24
N ALA A 154 11.22 19.49 -18.51
CA ALA A 154 10.83 20.32 -19.65
C ALA A 154 9.32 20.67 -19.72
N VAL A 155 8.48 19.90 -19.00
CA VAL A 155 7.02 20.09 -18.93
C VAL A 155 6.59 21.19 -17.95
N THR A 156 7.41 21.57 -16.98
CA THR A 156 7.12 22.66 -16.01
C THR A 156 7.77 23.97 -16.45
N GLU A 157 7.46 25.06 -15.74
CA GLU A 157 8.16 26.34 -15.92
C GLU A 157 9.29 26.47 -14.87
N PRO A 158 10.54 26.79 -15.25
CA PRO A 158 11.66 26.88 -14.32
C PRO A 158 11.41 27.84 -13.14
N GLY A 159 11.68 27.38 -11.92
CA GLY A 159 11.45 28.16 -10.69
C GLY A 159 9.98 28.23 -10.23
N SER A 160 9.08 27.45 -10.83
CA SER A 160 7.75 27.17 -10.28
C SER A 160 7.81 26.06 -9.23
N ALA A 161 6.85 26.01 -8.30
CA ALA A 161 6.77 24.95 -7.29
C ALA A 161 6.73 23.55 -7.92
N ALA A 162 5.98 23.36 -9.02
CA ALA A 162 5.92 22.09 -9.75
C ALA A 162 7.27 21.69 -10.37
N HIS A 163 8.10 22.66 -10.78
CA HIS A 163 9.45 22.38 -11.24
C HIS A 163 10.35 21.86 -10.12
N ASP A 164 10.26 22.47 -8.93
CA ASP A 164 11.06 22.06 -7.77
C ASP A 164 10.57 20.71 -7.19
N ASP A 165 9.26 20.46 -7.20
CA ASP A 165 8.65 19.15 -6.88
C ASP A 165 9.13 18.05 -7.83
N LEU A 166 9.07 18.28 -9.15
CA LEU A 166 9.60 17.32 -10.12
C LEU A 166 11.11 17.13 -9.99
N ALA A 167 11.88 18.17 -9.64
CA ALA A 167 13.33 18.06 -9.47
C ALA A 167 13.68 17.19 -8.25
N ARG A 168 12.91 17.30 -7.16
CA ARG A 168 12.98 16.37 -6.02
C ARG A 168 12.62 14.94 -6.44
N GLN A 169 11.47 14.76 -7.09
CA GLN A 169 11.01 13.43 -7.52
C GLN A 169 11.99 12.77 -8.49
N PHE A 170 12.56 13.50 -9.45
CA PHE A 170 13.60 12.98 -10.34
C PHE A 170 14.80 12.43 -9.54
N LYS A 171 15.35 13.21 -8.61
CA LYS A 171 16.49 12.79 -7.78
C LYS A 171 16.16 11.55 -6.95
N THR A 172 15.00 11.54 -6.30
CA THR A 172 14.52 10.39 -5.51
C THR A 172 14.35 9.13 -6.38
N LEU A 173 13.61 9.21 -7.50
CA LEU A 173 13.37 8.07 -8.40
C LEU A 173 14.66 7.55 -9.03
N ARG A 174 15.62 8.43 -9.35
CA ARG A 174 16.97 8.04 -9.80
C ARG A 174 17.79 7.38 -8.69
N ALA A 175 17.71 7.86 -7.45
CA ALA A 175 18.35 7.24 -6.29
C ALA A 175 17.76 5.84 -5.98
N MET A 176 16.45 5.68 -6.15
CA MET A 176 15.74 4.39 -6.08
C MET A 176 16.00 3.47 -7.29
N GLN A 177 16.84 3.89 -8.23
CA GLN A 177 17.18 3.13 -9.43
C GLN A 177 15.94 2.72 -10.25
N VAL A 178 15.06 3.68 -10.55
CA VAL A 178 13.90 3.45 -11.43
C VAL A 178 14.33 2.83 -12.77
N THR A 179 13.74 1.68 -13.11
CA THR A 179 14.06 0.88 -14.30
C THR A 179 12.90 0.82 -15.30
N ALA A 180 11.67 0.99 -14.81
CA ALA A 180 10.49 1.18 -15.64
C ALA A 180 9.65 2.32 -15.06
N TRP A 181 9.12 3.16 -15.94
CA TRP A 181 8.21 4.25 -15.62
C TRP A 181 7.29 4.43 -16.83
N ARG A 182 6.01 4.07 -16.70
CA ARG A 182 5.05 4.06 -17.80
C ARG A 182 3.80 4.85 -17.40
N PRO A 183 3.70 6.12 -17.82
CA PRO A 183 2.51 6.92 -17.57
C PRO A 183 1.33 6.48 -18.44
N SER A 184 0.12 6.69 -17.94
CA SER A 184 -1.11 6.64 -18.72
C SER A 184 -2.12 7.62 -18.14
N VAL A 185 -2.64 8.53 -18.96
CA VAL A 185 -3.73 9.43 -18.54
C VAL A 185 -5.02 8.61 -18.36
N SER A 186 -5.43 8.43 -17.10
CA SER A 186 -6.54 7.57 -16.68
C SER A 186 -7.91 8.22 -16.82
N THR A 187 -8.00 9.55 -16.76
CA THR A 187 -9.25 10.32 -16.91
C THR A 187 -9.20 11.29 -18.09
N LEU A 188 -10.35 11.73 -18.59
CA LEU A 188 -10.37 12.93 -19.43
C LEU A 188 -9.94 14.16 -18.60
N PRO A 189 -9.20 15.12 -19.18
CA PRO A 189 -8.93 16.40 -18.54
C PRO A 189 -10.25 17.15 -18.27
N VAL A 190 -10.43 17.65 -17.06
CA VAL A 190 -11.54 18.53 -16.68
C VAL A 190 -10.99 19.91 -16.35
N GLU A 191 -11.74 20.98 -16.62
CA GLU A 191 -11.33 22.33 -16.21
C GLU A 191 -11.19 22.37 -14.69
N PHE A 192 -10.10 22.96 -14.21
CA PHE A 192 -9.82 23.08 -12.78
C PHE A 192 -10.52 24.30 -12.20
N ASP A 193 -11.56 24.06 -11.40
CA ASP A 193 -12.23 25.09 -10.60
C ASP A 193 -11.64 25.08 -9.17
N PRO A 194 -10.87 26.10 -8.75
CA PRO A 194 -10.31 26.19 -7.40
C PRO A 194 -11.37 26.46 -6.32
N THR A 195 -12.61 26.80 -6.71
CA THR A 195 -13.75 26.99 -5.81
C THR A 195 -14.68 25.79 -5.73
N ALA A 196 -14.48 24.78 -6.60
CA ALA A 196 -15.09 23.48 -6.45
C ALA A 196 -14.44 22.75 -5.26
N THR A 197 -15.00 22.99 -4.06
CA THR A 197 -14.74 22.17 -2.87
C THR A 197 -14.69 20.71 -3.27
N ALA A 198 -13.62 20.00 -2.88
CA ALA A 198 -13.42 18.60 -3.20
C ALA A 198 -14.62 17.76 -2.73
N ALA A 199 -15.59 17.58 -3.62
CA ALA A 199 -16.66 16.64 -3.42
C ALA A 199 -16.01 15.26 -3.27
N PRO A 200 -16.42 14.44 -2.29
CA PRO A 200 -15.95 13.06 -2.25
C PRO A 200 -16.24 12.42 -3.62
N THR A 201 -15.25 11.69 -4.15
CA THR A 201 -15.36 10.89 -5.37
C THR A 201 -16.76 10.28 -5.44
N PRO A 202 -17.50 10.41 -6.55
CA PRO A 202 -18.85 9.86 -6.62
C PRO A 202 -18.76 8.35 -6.39
N ALA A 203 -19.23 7.91 -5.21
CA ALA A 203 -19.59 6.52 -4.99
C ALA A 203 -20.51 6.11 -6.14
N ALA A 204 -20.23 4.96 -6.75
CA ALA A 204 -20.88 4.50 -7.97
C ALA A 204 -22.39 4.78 -7.93
N THR A 205 -22.86 5.63 -8.84
CA THR A 205 -24.19 6.23 -8.74
C THR A 205 -25.27 5.15 -8.75
N GLY A 206 -25.84 4.88 -7.57
CA GLY A 206 -26.96 3.95 -7.43
C GLY A 206 -28.12 4.37 -8.32
N SER A 207 -28.66 3.40 -9.07
CA SER A 207 -29.67 3.61 -10.10
C SER A 207 -30.85 4.46 -9.63
N ALA A 208 -31.23 5.43 -10.45
CA ALA A 208 -32.44 6.21 -10.23
C ALA A 208 -33.69 5.31 -10.18
N THR A 209 -34.53 5.52 -9.18
CA THR A 209 -35.76 4.76 -8.94
C THR A 209 -36.73 4.86 -10.13
N PRO A 210 -37.12 3.76 -10.79
CA PRO A 210 -38.20 3.79 -11.76
C PRO A 210 -39.54 3.91 -11.03
N THR A 211 -40.30 4.96 -11.32
CA THR A 211 -41.71 5.08 -10.87
C THR A 211 -42.54 3.93 -11.44
N THR A 212 -43.41 3.36 -10.61
CA THR A 212 -44.25 2.20 -10.93
C THR A 212 -45.23 2.46 -12.07
N ALA A 213 -45.25 1.56 -13.05
CA ALA A 213 -46.32 1.39 -14.04
C ALA A 213 -46.75 -0.09 -14.08
N PRO A 214 -48.06 -0.39 -14.28
CA PRO A 214 -48.59 -1.73 -14.02
C PRO A 214 -48.33 -2.76 -15.13
N THR A 215 -48.22 -4.02 -14.70
CA THR A 215 -47.86 -5.23 -15.45
C THR A 215 -48.82 -5.59 -16.58
N ALA A 216 -48.27 -6.08 -17.70
CA ALA A 216 -48.96 -6.87 -18.71
C ALA A 216 -48.33 -8.29 -18.81
N PRO A 217 -49.10 -9.36 -19.10
CA PRO A 217 -48.61 -10.74 -19.05
C PRO A 217 -47.78 -11.15 -20.28
N PRO A 218 -46.89 -12.16 -20.15
CA PRO A 218 -45.98 -12.57 -21.23
C PRO A 218 -46.64 -13.44 -22.30
N ALA A 219 -46.16 -13.31 -23.54
CA ALA A 219 -46.47 -14.20 -24.66
C ALA A 219 -45.40 -15.32 -24.81
N PRO A 220 -45.75 -16.50 -25.36
CA PRO A 220 -44.85 -17.65 -25.44
C PRO A 220 -43.73 -17.49 -26.49
N PRO A 221 -42.62 -18.23 -26.37
CA PRO A 221 -41.42 -18.03 -27.19
C PRO A 221 -41.56 -18.59 -28.62
N ALA A 222 -40.92 -17.91 -29.58
CA ALA A 222 -40.79 -18.37 -30.96
C ALA A 222 -39.39 -18.96 -31.22
N THR A 223 -39.37 -20.16 -31.79
CA THR A 223 -38.16 -20.88 -32.20
C THR A 223 -37.49 -20.20 -33.40
N VAL A 224 -36.16 -20.04 -33.39
CA VAL A 224 -35.38 -19.60 -34.56
C VAL A 224 -34.34 -20.65 -34.93
N THR A 225 -34.40 -21.10 -36.18
CA THR A 225 -33.50 -22.12 -36.76
C THR A 225 -32.28 -21.44 -37.38
N ALA A 226 -31.08 -21.88 -37.02
CA ALA A 226 -29.85 -21.43 -37.68
C ALA A 226 -29.71 -22.05 -39.07
N THR A 227 -29.29 -21.26 -40.06
CA THR A 227 -28.83 -21.74 -41.38
C THR A 227 -27.51 -21.08 -41.71
N ALA A 228 -26.47 -21.88 -41.94
CA ALA A 228 -25.17 -21.40 -42.37
C ALA A 228 -25.09 -21.37 -43.91
N THR A 229 -24.42 -20.35 -44.46
CA THR A 229 -24.00 -20.35 -45.86
C THR A 229 -22.60 -19.76 -45.97
N ALA A 230 -21.64 -20.56 -46.42
CA ALA A 230 -20.31 -20.11 -46.79
C ALA A 230 -20.27 -19.80 -48.29
N THR A 231 -19.48 -18.80 -48.71
CA THR A 231 -19.15 -18.60 -50.12
C THR A 231 -17.70 -18.16 -50.30
N THR A 232 -16.94 -18.95 -51.04
CA THR A 232 -15.55 -18.70 -51.46
C THR A 232 -15.51 -17.91 -52.77
N ALA A 233 -14.53 -17.01 -52.96
CA ALA A 233 -14.12 -16.53 -54.28
C ALA A 233 -12.68 -15.97 -54.27
N THR A 234 -11.96 -16.14 -55.39
CA THR A 234 -10.52 -15.82 -55.56
C THR A 234 -10.26 -15.18 -56.93
N ALA A 235 -9.57 -14.04 -56.99
CA ALA A 235 -8.78 -13.49 -58.12
C ALA A 235 -8.16 -12.14 -57.66
N THR A 236 -6.88 -11.78 -57.79
CA THR A 236 -5.84 -11.90 -58.85
C THR A 236 -5.87 -10.75 -59.88
N ALA A 237 -4.66 -10.20 -60.14
CA ALA A 237 -4.23 -9.26 -61.20
C ALA A 237 -4.17 -7.76 -60.84
N ALA A 238 -3.20 -7.08 -61.45
CA ALA A 238 -2.66 -5.77 -61.05
C ALA A 238 -2.73 -4.72 -62.19
N PRO A 239 -1.87 -3.69 -62.27
CA PRO A 239 -2.32 -2.29 -62.33
C PRO A 239 -2.43 -1.71 -63.74
N THR A 240 -3.05 -0.52 -63.87
CA THR A 240 -2.93 0.31 -65.06
C THR A 240 -2.91 1.80 -64.68
N ALA A 241 -1.93 2.53 -65.22
CA ALA A 241 -1.80 3.97 -65.04
C ALA A 241 -2.40 4.71 -66.26
N THR A 242 -3.17 5.77 -66.01
CA THR A 242 -3.56 6.77 -67.04
C THR A 242 -3.68 8.16 -66.41
N THR A 243 -2.66 8.97 -66.67
CA THR A 243 -2.71 10.31 -67.30
C THR A 243 -3.74 11.35 -66.83
N ALA A 244 -3.24 12.50 -66.37
CA ALA A 244 -4.01 13.71 -66.09
C ALA A 244 -4.33 14.54 -67.35
N PRO A 245 -5.36 15.41 -67.30
CA PRO A 245 -5.47 16.57 -68.17
C PRO A 245 -5.26 17.89 -67.40
N THR A 246 -4.43 18.77 -67.97
CA THR A 246 -4.24 20.16 -67.55
C THR A 246 -5.51 21.00 -67.79
N ALA A 247 -5.89 21.86 -66.83
CA ALA A 247 -6.91 22.88 -67.03
C ALA A 247 -6.41 24.27 -66.60
N THR A 248 -6.41 25.18 -67.57
CA THR A 248 -5.82 26.53 -67.57
C THR A 248 -6.39 27.49 -66.52
N VAL A 249 -5.51 28.24 -65.85
CA VAL A 249 -5.86 29.41 -65.04
C VAL A 249 -6.15 30.61 -65.95
N THR A 250 -7.28 31.28 -65.72
CA THR A 250 -7.55 32.63 -66.27
C THR A 250 -7.84 33.58 -65.12
N ALA A 251 -7.02 34.61 -64.96
CA ALA A 251 -7.20 35.64 -63.93
C ALA A 251 -8.00 36.83 -64.47
N GLY A 252 -8.90 37.38 -63.64
CA GLY A 252 -9.61 38.64 -63.88
C GLY A 252 -9.85 39.35 -62.54
N PRO A 253 -9.60 40.66 -62.42
CA PRO A 253 -9.62 41.35 -61.13
C PRO A 253 -11.03 41.81 -60.77
N SER A 254 -11.47 41.50 -59.54
CA SER A 254 -12.61 42.13 -58.89
C SER A 254 -12.22 42.55 -57.47
N SER A 255 -12.54 43.80 -57.14
CA SER A 255 -12.17 44.47 -55.90
C SER A 255 -13.35 44.60 -54.92
N SER A 256 -13.00 44.72 -53.63
CA SER A 256 -13.85 45.01 -52.46
C SER A 256 -14.46 43.80 -51.73
N PRO A 257 -14.68 43.92 -50.40
CA PRO A 257 -14.01 44.78 -49.41
C PRO A 257 -13.25 43.94 -48.36
N ALA A 258 -12.47 44.60 -47.50
CA ALA A 258 -11.85 43.93 -46.36
C ALA A 258 -12.93 43.41 -45.40
N ALA A 259 -13.03 42.09 -45.25
CA ALA A 259 -13.73 41.49 -44.12
C ALA A 259 -13.01 41.86 -42.81
N PRO A 260 -13.73 42.05 -41.68
CA PRO A 260 -13.10 42.42 -40.43
C PRO A 260 -12.11 41.34 -39.99
N VAL A 261 -10.96 41.78 -39.47
CA VAL A 261 -10.04 40.90 -38.74
C VAL A 261 -10.85 40.22 -37.64
N PRO A 262 -10.98 38.88 -37.62
CA PRO A 262 -11.56 38.20 -36.48
C PRO A 262 -10.60 38.41 -35.31
N THR A 263 -11.08 39.12 -34.30
CA THR A 263 -10.40 39.28 -33.02
C THR A 263 -10.13 37.89 -32.42
N GLY A 264 -8.87 37.46 -32.47
CA GLY A 264 -8.38 36.48 -31.52
C GLY A 264 -8.08 37.13 -30.16
N PRO A 265 -7.88 36.35 -29.10
CA PRO A 265 -8.04 34.89 -29.03
C PRO A 265 -9.34 34.50 -28.29
N ALA A 266 -9.70 33.21 -28.33
CA ALA A 266 -10.48 32.62 -27.25
C ALA A 266 -9.66 32.69 -25.94
N ALA A 267 -10.32 32.64 -24.78
CA ALA A 267 -9.75 33.12 -23.52
C ALA A 267 -8.39 32.52 -23.13
N LEU A 268 -7.59 33.35 -22.46
CA LEU A 268 -6.28 33.02 -21.90
C LEU A 268 -6.44 32.15 -20.64
N GLY A 269 -5.60 31.11 -20.50
CA GLY A 269 -5.24 30.50 -19.21
C GLY A 269 -6.30 29.62 -18.54
N THR A 270 -6.71 28.52 -19.19
CA THR A 270 -7.46 27.45 -18.51
C THR A 270 -6.48 26.44 -17.88
N GLU A 271 -6.62 26.20 -16.58
CA GLU A 271 -6.02 25.04 -15.92
C GLU A 271 -6.92 23.81 -16.07
N TRP A 272 -6.29 22.64 -16.19
CA TRP A 272 -6.94 21.34 -16.39
C TRP A 272 -6.44 20.34 -15.37
N ARG A 273 -7.36 19.63 -14.69
CA ARG A 273 -7.05 18.54 -13.77
C ARG A 273 -7.31 17.19 -14.43
N LEU A 274 -6.44 16.22 -14.19
CA LEU A 274 -6.60 14.83 -14.60
C LEU A 274 -5.89 13.89 -13.65
N LEU A 275 -6.21 12.59 -13.72
CA LEU A 275 -5.47 11.53 -13.06
C LEU A 275 -4.51 10.84 -14.04
N VAL A 276 -3.31 10.54 -13.58
CA VAL A 276 -2.28 9.79 -14.33
C VAL A 276 -1.89 8.56 -13.52
N SER A 277 -2.08 7.39 -14.12
CA SER A 277 -1.51 6.12 -13.63
C SER A 277 -0.03 6.05 -14.01
N TYR A 278 0.81 5.56 -13.10
CA TYR A 278 2.21 5.27 -13.33
C TYR A 278 2.54 3.84 -12.91
N GLN A 279 2.71 2.96 -13.91
CA GLN A 279 3.31 1.65 -13.70
C GLN A 279 4.83 1.78 -13.58
N HIS A 280 5.43 1.21 -12.55
CA HIS A 280 6.84 1.42 -12.26
C HIS A 280 7.59 0.19 -11.72
N CYS A 281 8.90 0.20 -11.92
CA CYS A 281 9.87 -0.74 -11.35
C CYS A 281 11.05 0.01 -10.74
N PHE A 282 11.57 -0.52 -9.63
CA PHE A 282 12.82 -0.07 -9.00
C PHE A 282 13.84 -1.22 -9.00
N VAL A 283 15.11 -0.92 -9.30
CA VAL A 283 16.26 -1.84 -9.34
C VAL A 283 16.18 -2.94 -10.43
N VAL A 284 15.07 -3.65 -10.55
CA VAL A 284 14.88 -4.80 -11.46
C VAL A 284 14.16 -4.33 -12.74
N PRO A 285 14.74 -4.45 -13.95
CA PRO A 285 14.08 -3.97 -15.18
C PRO A 285 12.87 -4.77 -15.65
N SER A 286 12.75 -6.02 -15.20
CA SER A 286 11.68 -6.95 -15.54
C SER A 286 10.84 -7.32 -14.31
N CYS A 287 10.62 -6.36 -13.41
CA CYS A 287 9.72 -6.55 -12.27
C CYS A 287 8.27 -6.68 -12.72
N GLU A 288 7.42 -7.24 -11.86
CA GLU A 288 5.98 -7.00 -11.94
C GLU A 288 5.70 -5.56 -11.50
N THR A 289 5.04 -4.76 -12.34
CA THR A 289 4.97 -3.31 -12.08
C THR A 289 3.96 -2.97 -10.99
N SER A 290 4.41 -2.27 -9.95
CA SER A 290 3.53 -1.55 -9.03
C SER A 290 2.85 -0.37 -9.74
N GLU A 291 1.70 0.07 -9.23
CA GLU A 291 0.93 1.19 -9.79
C GLU A 291 0.68 2.28 -8.74
N VAL A 292 0.79 3.54 -9.14
CA VAL A 292 0.28 4.70 -8.38
C VAL A 292 -0.62 5.54 -9.29
N VAL A 293 -1.62 6.23 -8.72
CA VAL A 293 -2.45 7.18 -9.46
C VAL A 293 -2.35 8.56 -8.83
N VAL A 294 -1.67 9.48 -9.52
CA VAL A 294 -1.46 10.87 -9.06
C VAL A 294 -2.45 11.81 -9.75
N GLY A 295 -2.85 12.88 -9.04
CA GLY A 295 -3.50 14.01 -9.67
C GLY A 295 -2.46 14.93 -10.34
N GLN A 296 -2.81 15.54 -11.47
CA GLN A 296 -1.98 16.55 -12.11
C GLN A 296 -2.82 17.72 -12.58
N ARG A 297 -2.27 18.94 -12.43
CA ARG A 297 -2.82 20.17 -12.99
C ARG A 297 -1.93 20.70 -14.10
N TRP A 298 -2.54 21.01 -15.24
CA TRP A 298 -1.87 21.47 -16.45
C TRP A 298 -2.49 22.79 -16.93
N SER A 299 -1.67 23.81 -17.19
CA SER A 299 -2.10 25.07 -17.81
C SER A 299 -1.88 25.03 -19.33
N THR A 300 -2.78 25.69 -20.07
CA THR A 300 -2.63 25.99 -21.51
C THR A 300 -2.19 27.44 -21.78
N GLU A 301 -1.82 28.19 -20.74
CA GLU A 301 -1.42 29.60 -20.85
C GLU A 301 -0.23 29.81 -21.81
N GLY A 302 -0.24 30.95 -22.51
CA GLY A 302 0.78 31.26 -23.53
C GLY A 302 0.76 30.33 -24.75
N GLY A 303 -0.29 29.50 -24.91
CA GLY A 303 -0.41 28.55 -26.02
C GLY A 303 0.54 27.35 -25.90
N ARG A 304 1.01 27.03 -24.69
CA ARG A 304 1.85 25.87 -24.40
C ARG A 304 1.25 25.08 -23.25
N LEU A 305 1.30 23.76 -23.34
CA LEU A 305 0.97 22.90 -22.21
C LEU A 305 2.11 22.93 -21.18
N ARG A 306 1.77 23.29 -19.94
CA ARG A 306 2.67 23.31 -18.79
C ARG A 306 2.07 22.54 -17.63
N LEU A 307 2.81 21.63 -17.03
CA LEU A 307 2.46 21.07 -15.73
C LEU A 307 2.65 22.17 -14.68
N VAL A 308 1.61 22.45 -13.89
CA VAL A 308 1.59 23.51 -12.86
C VAL A 308 1.43 22.96 -11.43
N ALA A 309 1.04 21.68 -11.29
CA ALA A 309 1.21 20.91 -10.04
C ALA A 309 1.14 19.40 -10.31
N VAL A 310 1.92 18.65 -9.52
CA VAL A 310 1.60 17.25 -9.19
C VAL A 310 0.90 17.28 -7.84
N GLU A 311 -0.28 16.69 -7.77
CA GLU A 311 -1.01 16.52 -6.51
C GLU A 311 -0.53 15.21 -5.86
N PRO A 312 -0.23 15.19 -4.54
CA PRO A 312 0.12 13.96 -3.85
C PRO A 312 -0.93 12.88 -4.09
N SER A 313 -0.50 11.63 -4.31
CA SER A 313 -1.45 10.58 -4.62
C SER A 313 -2.44 10.38 -3.46
N LEU A 314 -3.72 10.29 -3.83
CA LEU A 314 -4.81 9.86 -2.96
C LEU A 314 -5.22 8.42 -3.33
N THR A 315 -4.24 7.63 -3.80
CA THR A 315 -4.49 6.27 -4.29
C THR A 315 -4.94 5.40 -3.13
N LEU A 316 -6.26 5.11 -3.09
CA LEU A 316 -6.89 4.09 -2.24
C LEU A 316 -6.40 4.07 -0.78
N GLN A 317 -6.99 4.92 0.06
CA GLN A 317 -6.93 4.91 1.54
C GLN A 317 -5.58 5.25 2.19
N ASP A 318 -4.45 4.81 1.66
CA ASP A 318 -3.11 4.90 2.28
C ASP A 318 -2.23 6.02 1.70
N GLY A 319 -2.75 7.24 1.52
CA GLY A 319 -2.00 8.49 1.25
C GLY A 319 -0.89 8.47 0.18
N PRO A 320 0.05 9.45 0.23
CA PRO A 320 1.15 9.53 -0.73
C PRO A 320 2.32 8.60 -0.37
N ARG A 321 2.99 8.05 -1.39
CA ARG A 321 4.20 7.24 -1.22
C ARG A 321 5.39 8.11 -0.76
N PRO A 322 6.35 7.58 0.01
CA PRO A 322 7.52 8.31 0.51
C PRO A 322 8.28 9.09 -0.56
N TRP A 323 8.39 8.50 -1.75
CA TRP A 323 9.14 9.05 -2.88
C TRP A 323 8.40 10.13 -3.69
N GLU A 324 7.08 10.32 -3.48
CA GLU A 324 6.33 11.43 -4.08
C GLU A 324 6.61 12.76 -3.34
N VAL A 325 6.71 12.68 -2.01
CA VAL A 325 6.68 13.83 -1.10
C VAL A 325 8.04 14.16 -0.46
N SER A 326 8.94 13.19 -0.30
CA SER A 326 10.25 13.40 0.33
C SER A 326 11.42 13.27 -0.65
N GLU A 327 12.51 13.99 -0.37
CA GLU A 327 13.82 13.66 -0.95
C GLU A 327 14.34 12.41 -0.24
N LEU A 328 14.68 11.36 -0.98
CA LEU A 328 15.19 10.12 -0.39
C LEU A 328 16.65 9.85 -0.80
N VAL A 329 17.39 9.35 0.18
CA VAL A 329 18.70 8.73 0.03
C VAL A 329 18.53 7.22 0.18
N VAL A 330 19.20 6.46 -0.68
CA VAL A 330 18.89 5.04 -0.90
C VAL A 330 20.16 4.19 -0.85
N ALA A 331 20.05 3.00 -0.26
CA ALA A 331 21.01 1.93 -0.36
C ALA A 331 20.31 0.67 -0.91
N THR A 332 20.99 -0.07 -1.79
CA THR A 332 20.41 -1.21 -2.52
C THR A 332 21.26 -2.46 -2.31
N GLY A 333 20.62 -3.56 -1.91
CA GLY A 333 21.26 -4.86 -1.70
C GLY A 333 20.88 -5.87 -2.78
N ASN A 334 20.96 -7.16 -2.46
CA ASN A 334 20.59 -8.23 -3.39
C ASN A 334 19.08 -8.50 -3.39
N ARG A 335 18.41 -8.38 -2.24
CA ARG A 335 16.96 -8.64 -2.08
C ARG A 335 16.15 -7.39 -1.71
N THR A 336 16.82 -6.34 -1.22
CA THR A 336 16.17 -5.16 -0.66
C THR A 336 16.59 -3.87 -1.36
N LEU A 337 15.75 -2.85 -1.19
CA LEU A 337 16.05 -1.44 -1.36
C LEU A 337 15.65 -0.76 -0.05
N VAL A 338 16.59 -0.04 0.57
CA VAL A 338 16.36 0.70 1.81
C VAL A 338 16.51 2.20 1.55
N ALA A 339 15.52 2.99 1.94
CA ALA A 339 15.47 4.42 1.72
C ALA A 339 15.13 5.19 3.00
N THR A 340 15.63 6.42 3.11
CA THR A 340 15.29 7.36 4.18
C THR A 340 15.59 8.79 3.74
N THR A 341 15.29 9.81 4.54
CA THR A 341 15.60 11.21 4.22
C THR A 341 17.08 11.55 4.50
N PRO A 342 17.67 12.56 3.83
CA PRO A 342 19.11 12.88 3.96
C PRO A 342 19.64 13.02 5.39
N GLN A 343 18.78 13.43 6.33
CA GLN A 343 19.02 13.59 7.76
C GLN A 343 19.39 12.26 8.46
N HIS A 344 18.91 11.13 7.92
CA HIS A 344 19.10 9.78 8.46
C HIS A 344 20.05 8.92 7.63
N ARG A 345 20.78 9.52 6.67
CA ARG A 345 21.70 8.82 5.74
C ARG A 345 22.64 7.84 6.44
N ASP A 346 23.19 8.20 7.60
CA ASP A 346 24.20 7.41 8.30
C ASP A 346 23.66 6.06 8.82
N LEU A 347 22.33 5.90 8.93
CA LEU A 347 21.69 4.63 9.29
C LEU A 347 21.60 3.64 8.12
N LEU A 348 21.75 4.09 6.87
CA LEU A 348 21.46 3.27 5.68
C LEU A 348 22.29 1.98 5.60
N SER A 349 23.55 1.98 6.07
CA SER A 349 24.41 0.79 5.99
C SER A 349 23.95 -0.32 6.93
N ASP A 350 23.60 0.04 8.18
CA ASP A 350 23.09 -0.92 9.17
C ASP A 350 21.68 -1.38 8.79
N LEU A 351 20.80 -0.45 8.40
CA LEU A 351 19.45 -0.78 7.94
C LEU A 351 19.46 -1.70 6.72
N LEU A 352 20.38 -1.49 5.76
CA LEU A 352 20.51 -2.37 4.60
C LEU A 352 20.96 -3.78 5.00
N ARG A 353 21.96 -3.91 5.88
CA ARG A 353 22.42 -5.21 6.37
C ARG A 353 21.26 -5.95 7.07
N ASP A 354 20.62 -5.29 8.03
CA ASP A 354 19.54 -5.88 8.83
C ASP A 354 18.35 -6.28 7.92
N ALA A 355 18.04 -5.49 6.88
CA ALA A 355 16.99 -5.79 5.92
C ALA A 355 17.34 -6.96 4.98
N GLU A 356 18.59 -7.09 4.50
CA GLU A 356 19.02 -8.25 3.71
C GLU A 356 18.98 -9.55 4.53
N GLU A 357 19.38 -9.51 5.80
CA GLU A 357 19.28 -10.65 6.72
C GLU A 357 17.81 -11.05 6.98
N ALA A 358 16.92 -10.07 7.13
CA ALA A 358 15.50 -10.32 7.30
C ALA A 358 14.83 -10.83 6.00
N ALA A 359 15.21 -10.31 4.83
CA ALA A 359 14.72 -10.77 3.53
C ALA A 359 15.05 -12.26 3.27
N ALA A 360 16.25 -12.71 3.67
CA ALA A 360 16.63 -14.12 3.56
C ALA A 360 15.78 -15.06 4.44
N VAL A 361 15.19 -14.55 5.53
CA VAL A 361 14.18 -15.27 6.33
C VAL A 361 12.82 -15.20 5.63
N ALA A 362 12.36 -14.01 5.25
CA ALA A 362 11.06 -13.77 4.63
C ALA A 362 10.84 -14.56 3.32
N ASP A 363 11.89 -14.73 2.51
CA ASP A 363 11.85 -15.53 1.27
C ASP A 363 11.37 -16.98 1.49
N ARG A 364 11.55 -17.54 2.69
CA ARG A 364 11.05 -18.89 3.05
C ARG A 364 9.54 -18.94 3.25
N TYR A 365 8.91 -17.80 3.55
CA TYR A 365 7.49 -17.65 3.82
C TYR A 365 6.70 -17.17 2.58
N ALA A 366 7.30 -17.26 1.38
CA ALA A 366 6.67 -16.86 0.12
C ALA A 366 5.55 -17.83 -0.32
N VAL A 367 4.31 -17.52 0.05
CA VAL A 367 3.12 -18.39 -0.08
C VAL A 367 2.69 -18.63 -1.55
N SER A 368 2.90 -17.65 -2.42
CA SER A 368 2.62 -17.74 -3.86
C SER A 368 3.59 -18.69 -4.60
N GLY A 369 4.67 -19.13 -3.95
CA GLY A 369 5.76 -19.88 -4.54
C GLY A 369 6.82 -19.01 -5.24
N THR A 370 6.64 -17.68 -5.24
CA THR A 370 7.63 -16.70 -5.73
C THR A 370 7.75 -15.57 -4.72
N ALA A 371 8.94 -15.38 -4.13
CA ALA A 371 9.19 -14.25 -3.24
C ALA A 371 9.23 -12.93 -4.03
N PRO A 372 8.93 -11.77 -3.42
CA PRO A 372 9.03 -10.46 -4.07
C PRO A 372 10.39 -10.25 -4.75
N ASP A 373 10.43 -9.68 -5.95
CA ASP A 373 11.68 -9.43 -6.68
C ASP A 373 12.57 -8.42 -5.94
N ARG A 374 11.94 -7.50 -5.20
CA ARG A 374 12.57 -6.49 -4.35
C ARG A 374 11.69 -6.14 -3.16
N TYR A 375 12.18 -6.39 -1.95
CA TYR A 375 11.58 -5.76 -0.75
C TYR A 375 11.98 -4.28 -0.70
N ARG A 376 11.04 -3.40 -0.35
CA ARG A 376 11.24 -1.95 -0.31
C ARG A 376 10.98 -1.46 1.11
N VAL A 377 12.00 -0.92 1.76
CA VAL A 377 11.96 -0.53 3.18
C VAL A 377 12.27 0.96 3.30
N PHE A 378 11.41 1.68 4.03
CA PHE A 378 11.52 3.10 4.26
C PHE A 378 11.68 3.36 5.77
N TYR A 379 12.77 4.00 6.18
CA TYR A 379 12.91 4.51 7.55
C TYR A 379 12.34 5.94 7.59
N ALA A 380 11.29 6.13 8.39
CA ALA A 380 10.64 7.41 8.60
C ALA A 380 11.18 8.11 9.86
N GLY A 381 11.52 9.40 9.77
CA GLY A 381 11.63 10.25 10.96
C GLY A 381 10.24 10.64 11.48
N ALA A 382 10.19 11.53 12.48
CA ALA A 382 8.92 11.95 13.09
C ALA A 382 7.99 12.67 12.09
N ASP A 383 8.55 13.52 11.23
CA ASP A 383 7.79 14.29 10.22
C ASP A 383 7.31 13.36 9.08
N GLU A 384 8.15 12.40 8.68
CA GLU A 384 7.82 11.41 7.66
C GLU A 384 6.75 10.42 8.16
N TRP A 385 6.81 9.98 9.42
CA TRP A 385 5.86 9.01 9.98
C TRP A 385 4.41 9.53 9.97
N GLY A 386 4.22 10.81 10.27
CA GLY A 386 2.93 11.48 10.24
C GLY A 386 2.43 11.90 8.85
N SER A 387 3.18 11.65 7.77
CA SER A 387 2.84 12.12 6.42
C SER A 387 2.84 11.02 5.36
N TRP A 388 3.79 10.09 5.41
CA TRP A 388 3.85 8.94 4.50
C TRP A 388 2.65 8.03 4.73
N TYR A 389 2.06 7.59 3.62
CA TYR A 389 0.83 6.79 3.58
C TYR A 389 -0.35 7.35 4.39
N GLY A 390 -0.37 8.68 4.60
CA GLY A 390 -1.45 9.37 5.31
C GLY A 390 -1.33 9.39 6.84
N GLY A 391 -0.26 8.84 7.43
CA GLY A 391 0.16 9.09 8.82
C GLY A 391 -0.75 8.64 9.97
N ASN A 392 -1.98 8.18 9.70
CA ASN A 392 -2.96 7.78 10.72
C ASN A 392 -2.71 6.36 11.26
N ARG A 393 -1.53 6.11 11.83
CA ARG A 393 -1.19 4.85 12.51
C ARG A 393 -1.35 5.02 14.03
N PRO A 394 -1.80 3.99 14.77
CA PRO A 394 -1.78 4.00 16.24
C PRO A 394 -0.38 4.26 16.81
N ASP A 395 -0.30 4.91 17.97
CA ASP A 395 0.98 5.32 18.57
C ASP A 395 1.93 4.15 18.88
N TRP A 396 1.38 2.95 19.14
CA TRP A 396 2.13 1.71 19.39
C TRP A 396 2.78 1.11 18.13
N THR A 397 2.44 1.58 16.93
CA THR A 397 2.93 1.01 15.67
C THR A 397 4.42 1.33 15.46
N ALA A 398 5.26 0.29 15.49
CA ALA A 398 6.71 0.40 15.27
C ALA A 398 7.13 0.21 13.80
N GLY A 399 6.31 -0.47 13.01
CA GLY A 399 6.44 -0.66 11.57
C GLY A 399 5.08 -0.97 10.94
N TYR A 400 5.01 -0.96 9.60
CA TYR A 400 3.88 -1.53 8.86
C TYR A 400 4.24 -1.86 7.41
N ALA A 401 3.55 -2.85 6.84
CA ALA A 401 3.57 -3.20 5.41
C ALA A 401 2.33 -2.64 4.68
N VAL A 402 2.53 -1.87 3.60
CA VAL A 402 1.44 -1.36 2.74
C VAL A 402 1.44 -2.09 1.39
N ALA A 403 0.29 -2.61 0.97
CA ALA A 403 0.13 -3.15 -0.39
C ALA A 403 0.16 -2.02 -1.43
N VAL A 404 1.06 -2.11 -2.42
CA VAL A 404 1.21 -1.07 -3.48
C VAL A 404 0.92 -1.58 -4.89
N GLY A 405 0.38 -2.79 -5.02
CA GLY A 405 -0.04 -3.40 -6.28
C GLY A 405 1.07 -4.16 -7.00
N GLY A 406 0.67 -5.09 -7.88
CA GLY A 406 1.56 -5.98 -8.64
C GLY A 406 2.39 -6.90 -7.74
N GLY A 407 1.77 -7.50 -6.72
CA GLY A 407 2.43 -8.35 -5.71
C GLY A 407 3.30 -7.61 -4.68
N HIS A 408 3.41 -6.28 -4.74
CA HIS A 408 4.34 -5.55 -3.89
C HIS A 408 3.76 -5.04 -2.59
N TYR A 409 4.63 -5.09 -1.57
CA TYR A 409 4.48 -4.38 -0.31
C TYR A 409 5.64 -3.42 -0.09
N GLU A 410 5.33 -2.23 0.44
CA GLU A 410 6.30 -1.24 0.87
C GLU A 410 6.27 -1.16 2.41
N ILE A 411 7.41 -1.37 3.05
CA ILE A 411 7.54 -1.38 4.52
C ILE A 411 7.94 0.00 4.99
N VAL A 412 7.27 0.52 6.02
CA VAL A 412 7.69 1.74 6.72
C VAL A 412 8.05 1.41 8.16
N LEU A 413 9.22 1.83 8.61
CA LEU A 413 9.67 1.69 9.99
C LEU A 413 9.58 3.04 10.72
N ASN A 414 9.05 3.01 11.95
CA ASN A 414 8.92 4.19 12.78
C ASN A 414 10.25 4.54 13.47
N GLY A 415 10.96 5.55 12.98
CA GLY A 415 12.23 6.00 13.55
C GLY A 415 12.15 6.56 14.97
N THR A 416 10.96 6.89 15.50
CA THR A 416 10.81 7.28 16.91
C THR A 416 10.73 6.07 17.83
N ASN A 417 10.02 5.01 17.41
CA ASN A 417 9.73 3.82 18.24
C ASN A 417 10.75 2.68 18.04
N LEU A 418 11.56 2.74 16.98
CA LEU A 418 12.63 1.77 16.66
C LEU A 418 13.75 1.62 17.71
N ARG A 419 13.71 2.36 18.83
CA ARG A 419 14.68 2.24 19.93
C ARG A 419 14.29 1.20 20.97
N ASP A 420 12.98 0.99 21.14
CA ASP A 420 12.43 0.11 22.18
C ASP A 420 12.11 -1.29 21.64
N VAL A 421 12.06 -1.45 20.30
CA VAL A 421 11.85 -2.72 19.60
C VAL A 421 13.17 -3.26 19.03
N LEU A 422 13.39 -4.58 19.11
CA LEU A 422 14.51 -5.25 18.45
C LEU A 422 14.39 -5.17 16.92
N ARG A 423 14.99 -4.13 16.33
CA ARG A 423 14.96 -3.82 14.88
C ARG A 423 15.09 -5.03 13.94
N PRO A 424 16.01 -6.01 14.13
CA PRO A 424 16.11 -7.16 13.22
C PRO A 424 14.90 -8.09 13.27
N ASP A 425 14.22 -8.19 14.42
CA ASP A 425 13.03 -9.02 14.57
C ASP A 425 11.81 -8.32 13.95
N LEU A 426 11.65 -7.00 14.16
CA LEU A 426 10.65 -6.19 13.46
C LEU A 426 10.83 -6.25 11.94
N LEU A 427 12.05 -6.16 11.42
CA LEU A 427 12.31 -6.30 9.98
C LEU A 427 11.91 -7.68 9.46
N ARG A 428 12.14 -8.77 10.22
CA ARG A 428 11.67 -10.11 9.84
C ARG A 428 10.15 -10.21 9.85
N HIS A 429 9.50 -9.60 10.83
CA HIS A 429 8.04 -9.52 10.93
C HIS A 429 7.46 -8.85 9.68
N GLU A 430 7.83 -7.60 9.43
CA GLU A 430 7.29 -6.80 8.31
C GLU A 430 7.60 -7.39 6.94
N LEU A 431 8.82 -7.90 6.72
CA LEU A 431 9.17 -8.56 5.46
C LEU A 431 8.43 -9.90 5.28
N THR A 432 8.02 -10.57 6.36
CA THR A 432 7.18 -11.76 6.26
C THR A 432 5.77 -11.41 5.80
N HIS A 433 5.19 -10.28 6.19
CA HIS A 433 3.94 -9.80 5.58
C HIS A 433 4.12 -9.56 4.07
N ALA A 434 5.20 -8.87 3.68
CA ALA A 434 5.50 -8.61 2.27
C ALA A 434 5.73 -9.89 1.43
N ALA A 435 6.21 -10.98 2.04
CA ALA A 435 6.41 -12.25 1.37
C ALA A 435 5.15 -13.14 1.33
N SER A 436 4.32 -13.07 2.37
CA SER A 436 3.25 -14.05 2.61
C SER A 436 1.84 -13.57 2.25
N LEU A 437 1.58 -12.26 2.16
CA LEU A 437 0.23 -11.73 1.89
C LEU A 437 -0.13 -11.67 0.39
N PRO A 438 -1.43 -11.75 0.03
CA PRO A 438 -1.89 -11.65 -1.37
C PRO A 438 -1.96 -10.22 -1.89
N ASP A 439 -1.90 -10.08 -3.22
CA ASP A 439 -2.14 -8.85 -3.97
C ASP A 439 -3.37 -8.05 -3.49
N GLY A 440 -3.11 -6.93 -2.83
CA GLY A 440 -4.14 -6.01 -2.33
C GLY A 440 -4.57 -6.24 -0.88
N GLY A 441 -3.79 -6.99 -0.10
CA GLY A 441 -4.02 -7.15 1.35
C GLY A 441 -5.04 -8.23 1.70
N ASN A 442 -5.03 -8.64 2.97
CA ASN A 442 -6.05 -9.51 3.50
C ASN A 442 -7.31 -8.70 3.92
N ARG A 443 -8.49 -9.30 3.75
CA ARG A 443 -9.80 -8.69 4.09
C ARG A 443 -10.59 -9.51 5.13
N GLU A 444 -10.00 -10.59 5.63
CA GLU A 444 -10.59 -11.61 6.49
C GLU A 444 -10.10 -11.41 7.95
N ARG A 445 -10.79 -10.56 8.71
CA ARG A 445 -10.44 -10.28 10.12
C ARG A 445 -10.30 -11.53 10.99
N ALA A 446 -11.10 -12.57 10.71
CA ALA A 446 -11.03 -13.85 11.43
C ALA A 446 -9.67 -14.57 11.31
N ALA A 447 -8.84 -14.20 10.32
CA ALA A 447 -7.49 -14.72 10.09
C ALA A 447 -6.37 -13.85 10.68
N TRP A 448 -6.68 -12.75 11.40
CA TRP A 448 -5.66 -11.83 11.94
C TRP A 448 -4.58 -12.54 12.77
N TRP A 449 -4.98 -13.42 13.70
CA TRP A 449 -4.06 -14.20 14.54
C TRP A 449 -3.09 -15.09 13.74
N LEU A 450 -3.48 -15.52 12.53
CA LEU A 450 -2.70 -16.37 11.64
C LEU A 450 -1.72 -15.55 10.81
N ILE A 451 -2.12 -14.32 10.43
CA ILE A 451 -1.29 -13.34 9.71
C ILE A 451 -0.16 -12.85 10.61
N GLU A 452 -0.50 -12.26 11.76
CA GLU A 452 0.49 -11.79 12.72
C GLU A 452 1.28 -12.95 13.32
N GLY A 453 0.62 -14.07 13.62
CA GLY A 453 1.27 -15.26 14.15
C GLY A 453 2.35 -15.86 13.23
N LEU A 454 2.18 -15.76 11.90
CA LEU A 454 3.21 -16.17 10.95
C LEU A 454 4.39 -15.20 10.92
N ALA A 455 4.11 -13.89 10.92
CA ALA A 455 5.14 -12.85 10.97
C ALA A 455 5.96 -12.92 12.27
N GLU A 456 5.30 -13.09 13.41
CA GLU A 456 5.94 -13.32 14.72
C GLU A 456 6.73 -14.64 14.77
N HIS A 457 6.22 -15.72 14.15
CA HIS A 457 6.95 -16.98 14.06
C HIS A 457 8.25 -16.84 13.27
N ALA A 458 8.21 -16.12 12.15
CA ALA A 458 9.38 -15.81 11.32
C ALA A 458 10.36 -14.88 12.06
N ALA A 459 9.87 -13.84 12.74
CA ALA A 459 10.66 -12.94 13.58
C ALA A 459 11.37 -13.66 14.73
N ALA A 460 10.66 -14.59 15.39
CA ALA A 460 11.20 -15.44 16.43
C ALA A 460 12.35 -16.35 15.94
N GLY A 461 12.46 -16.62 14.63
CA GLY A 461 13.64 -17.26 14.02
C GLY A 461 13.98 -18.65 14.58
N GLY A 462 12.99 -19.37 15.11
CA GLY A 462 13.19 -20.66 15.77
C GLY A 462 13.75 -20.59 17.20
N ARG A 463 13.91 -19.40 17.79
CA ARG A 463 14.30 -19.23 19.21
C ARG A 463 13.30 -19.94 20.14
N PRO A 464 13.74 -20.45 21.32
CA PRO A 464 12.84 -21.10 22.27
C PRO A 464 11.72 -20.17 22.73
N VAL A 465 10.50 -20.69 22.89
CA VAL A 465 9.31 -19.92 23.30
C VAL A 465 9.56 -19.05 24.53
N VAL A 466 10.30 -19.55 25.53
CA VAL A 466 10.68 -18.82 26.76
C VAL A 466 11.56 -17.57 26.55
N ARG A 467 11.92 -17.24 25.30
CA ARG A 467 12.63 -16.01 24.90
C ARG A 467 11.73 -15.02 24.15
N TYR A 468 10.45 -15.33 23.98
CA TYR A 468 9.48 -14.42 23.37
C TYR A 468 9.06 -13.33 24.37
N GLU A 469 9.18 -12.06 23.98
CA GLU A 469 9.06 -10.93 24.88
C GLU A 469 7.60 -10.71 25.35
N GLY A 470 6.62 -10.92 24.47
CA GLY A 470 5.19 -10.80 24.79
C GLY A 470 4.59 -11.92 25.67
N LEU A 471 5.40 -12.84 26.22
CA LEU A 471 4.85 -13.93 27.07
C LEU A 471 4.18 -13.43 28.35
N ASP A 472 4.64 -12.32 28.92
CA ASP A 472 4.05 -11.78 30.15
C ASP A 472 2.65 -11.18 29.89
N ASP A 473 2.46 -10.56 28.72
CA ASP A 473 1.17 -10.06 28.25
C ASP A 473 0.19 -11.20 27.93
N VAL A 474 0.65 -12.26 27.25
CA VAL A 474 -0.14 -13.47 27.06
C VAL A 474 -0.51 -14.11 28.40
N ARG A 475 0.40 -14.14 29.38
CA ARG A 475 0.10 -14.65 30.73
C ARG A 475 -1.01 -13.83 31.39
N ARG A 476 -0.95 -12.51 31.29
CA ARG A 476 -1.99 -11.60 31.81
C ARG A 476 -3.34 -11.85 31.15
N LEU A 477 -3.39 -11.97 29.82
CA LEU A 477 -4.63 -12.29 29.08
C LEU A 477 -5.22 -13.65 29.49
N VAL A 478 -4.39 -14.68 29.59
CA VAL A 478 -4.84 -16.06 29.88
C VAL A 478 -5.22 -16.24 31.35
N LEU A 479 -4.37 -15.82 32.28
CA LEU A 479 -4.52 -16.13 33.71
C LEU A 479 -5.30 -15.07 34.51
N GLU A 480 -5.22 -13.79 34.12
CA GLU A 480 -5.89 -12.70 34.85
C GLU A 480 -7.23 -12.30 34.23
N GLN A 481 -7.36 -12.39 32.89
CA GLN A 481 -8.61 -12.10 32.17
C GLN A 481 -9.41 -13.35 31.80
N ASP A 482 -8.94 -14.55 32.18
CA ASP A 482 -9.59 -15.84 31.92
C ASP A 482 -9.91 -16.07 30.43
N TRP A 483 -9.02 -15.66 29.51
CA TRP A 483 -9.25 -15.87 28.08
C TRP A 483 -9.23 -17.35 27.71
N GLN A 484 -10.33 -17.83 27.13
CA GLN A 484 -10.52 -19.24 26.76
C GLN A 484 -10.59 -19.49 25.24
N GLY A 485 -10.20 -18.51 24.41
CA GLY A 485 -10.44 -18.52 22.96
C GLY A 485 -11.76 -17.82 22.56
N PRO A 486 -12.19 -17.94 21.28
CA PRO A 486 -11.49 -18.56 20.15
C PRO A 486 -10.24 -17.77 19.72
N LEU A 487 -9.42 -18.31 18.82
CA LEU A 487 -8.24 -17.58 18.31
C LEU A 487 -8.63 -16.29 17.56
N SER A 488 -9.82 -16.23 16.97
CA SER A 488 -10.32 -15.03 16.29
C SER A 488 -10.77 -13.90 17.24
N SER A 489 -10.65 -14.04 18.57
CA SER A 489 -11.04 -13.00 19.53
C SER A 489 -9.88 -12.11 20.01
N VAL A 490 -8.66 -12.33 19.52
CA VAL A 490 -7.45 -11.61 19.97
C VAL A 490 -6.98 -10.49 19.03
N GLU A 491 -7.74 -10.18 17.96
CA GLU A 491 -7.52 -8.97 17.14
C GLU A 491 -7.72 -7.73 18.04
N PRO A 492 -6.69 -6.88 18.25
CA PRO A 492 -6.79 -5.71 19.09
C PRO A 492 -7.76 -4.67 18.49
N THR A 493 -8.50 -3.97 19.35
CA THR A 493 -9.25 -2.79 18.92
C THR A 493 -8.33 -1.58 18.75
N ALA A 494 -8.79 -0.55 18.03
CA ALA A 494 -8.00 0.67 17.80
C ALA A 494 -7.68 1.46 19.09
N ASP A 495 -8.41 1.18 20.18
CA ASP A 495 -8.28 1.76 21.52
C ASP A 495 -7.72 0.77 22.56
N ALA A 496 -7.17 -0.37 22.11
CA ALA A 496 -6.54 -1.36 22.98
C ALA A 496 -5.30 -0.82 23.69
N GLU A 497 -5.12 -1.19 24.97
CA GLU A 497 -3.90 -0.89 25.74
C GLU A 497 -2.71 -1.72 25.18
N ASP A 498 -1.49 -1.20 25.26
CA ASP A 498 -0.29 -1.81 24.64
C ASP A 498 -0.11 -3.31 24.98
N TRP A 499 -0.38 -3.71 26.22
CA TRP A 499 -0.29 -5.11 26.66
C TRP A 499 -1.37 -6.01 26.03
N GLN A 500 -2.53 -5.47 25.65
CA GLN A 500 -3.57 -6.21 24.92
C GLN A 500 -3.13 -6.47 23.49
N VAL A 501 -2.43 -5.50 22.88
CA VAL A 501 -1.78 -5.66 21.58
C VAL A 501 -0.71 -6.75 21.69
N GLY A 502 0.24 -6.62 22.61
CA GLY A 502 1.29 -7.64 22.85
C GLY A 502 0.76 -9.04 23.11
N ALA A 503 -0.32 -9.17 23.90
CA ALA A 503 -1.00 -10.44 24.12
C ALA A 503 -1.61 -11.03 22.84
N GLY A 504 -2.21 -10.21 21.97
CA GLY A 504 -2.79 -10.66 20.71
C GLY A 504 -1.75 -11.24 19.75
N TYR A 505 -0.64 -10.52 19.54
CA TYR A 505 0.50 -11.01 18.76
C TYR A 505 1.08 -12.29 19.36
N GLY A 506 1.26 -12.34 20.69
CA GLY A 506 1.80 -13.51 21.38
C GLY A 506 0.90 -14.76 21.33
N VAL A 507 -0.43 -14.60 21.36
CA VAL A 507 -1.37 -15.71 21.13
C VAL A 507 -1.25 -16.22 19.68
N GLY A 508 -1.18 -15.33 18.71
CA GLY A 508 -0.96 -15.68 17.29
C GLY A 508 0.34 -16.46 17.09
N TYR A 509 1.46 -15.94 17.62
CA TYR A 509 2.77 -16.58 17.62
C TYR A 509 2.71 -18.01 18.17
N LEU A 510 2.15 -18.19 19.36
CA LEU A 510 2.08 -19.48 20.03
C LEU A 510 1.18 -20.48 19.29
N ALA A 511 0.07 -20.02 18.71
CA ALA A 511 -0.81 -20.86 17.89
C ALA A 511 -0.11 -21.32 16.60
N VAL A 512 0.52 -20.41 15.85
CA VAL A 512 1.28 -20.77 14.65
C VAL A 512 2.50 -21.65 14.99
N ARG A 513 3.20 -21.36 16.08
CA ARG A 513 4.28 -22.22 16.61
C ARG A 513 3.78 -23.65 16.87
N HIS A 514 2.61 -23.82 17.48
CA HIS A 514 2.02 -25.13 17.70
C HIS A 514 1.73 -25.88 16.39
N LEU A 515 1.19 -25.20 15.38
CA LEU A 515 0.94 -25.78 14.06
C LEU A 515 2.23 -26.22 13.37
N VAL A 516 3.27 -25.38 13.38
CA VAL A 516 4.58 -25.70 12.79
C VAL A 516 5.24 -26.87 13.53
N ASP A 517 5.25 -26.87 14.86
CA ASP A 517 5.84 -27.96 15.66
C ASP A 517 5.12 -29.31 15.45
N ARG A 518 3.81 -29.29 15.17
CA ARG A 518 2.98 -30.50 15.02
C ARG A 518 2.89 -31.04 13.59
N PHE A 519 2.84 -30.15 12.59
CA PHE A 519 2.57 -30.51 11.19
C PHE A 519 3.66 -30.10 10.20
N GLY A 520 4.63 -29.30 10.64
CA GLY A 520 5.70 -28.74 9.79
C GLY A 520 5.32 -27.42 9.13
N GLU A 521 6.35 -26.65 8.78
CA GLU A 521 6.26 -25.33 8.14
C GLU A 521 5.50 -25.40 6.80
N GLU A 522 5.80 -26.38 5.95
CA GLU A 522 5.17 -26.57 4.62
C GLU A 522 3.64 -26.72 4.71
N ARG A 523 3.14 -27.58 5.62
CA ARG A 523 1.68 -27.79 5.80
C ARG A 523 1.02 -26.57 6.45
N THR A 524 1.73 -25.86 7.30
CA THR A 524 1.26 -24.60 7.91
C THR A 524 1.16 -23.48 6.88
N LEU A 525 2.12 -23.36 5.96
CA LEU A 525 2.07 -22.43 4.81
C LEU A 525 0.97 -22.80 3.82
N ALA A 526 0.72 -24.09 3.59
CA ALA A 526 -0.42 -24.54 2.76
C ALA A 526 -1.78 -24.22 3.41
N PHE A 527 -1.89 -24.29 4.74
CA PHE A 527 -3.06 -23.85 5.49
C PHE A 527 -3.22 -22.32 5.44
N PHE A 528 -2.13 -21.58 5.65
CA PHE A 528 -2.12 -20.12 5.51
C PHE A 528 -2.61 -19.70 4.12
N ARG A 529 -2.09 -20.32 3.06
CA ARG A 529 -2.54 -20.08 1.68
C ARG A 529 -4.04 -20.26 1.53
N ALA A 530 -4.55 -21.43 1.93
CA ALA A 530 -5.96 -21.76 1.78
C ALA A 530 -6.86 -20.71 2.45
N VAL A 531 -6.52 -20.25 3.64
CA VAL A 531 -7.30 -19.28 4.41
C VAL A 531 -7.10 -17.84 3.91
N VAL A 532 -5.85 -17.40 3.75
CA VAL A 532 -5.48 -15.99 3.55
C VAL A 532 -5.50 -15.56 2.08
N HIS A 533 -5.18 -16.47 1.15
CA HIS A 533 -5.19 -16.22 -0.30
C HIS A 533 -6.46 -16.75 -0.97
N ASP A 534 -6.78 -18.03 -0.73
CA ASP A 534 -7.83 -18.73 -1.48
C ASP A 534 -9.23 -18.56 -0.85
N GLY A 535 -9.34 -17.94 0.33
CA GLY A 535 -10.62 -17.66 1.01
C GLY A 535 -11.35 -18.90 1.54
N VAL A 536 -10.63 -20.01 1.74
CA VAL A 536 -11.17 -21.28 2.24
C VAL A 536 -11.38 -21.18 3.76
N GLY A 537 -12.58 -21.51 4.22
CA GLY A 537 -12.90 -21.49 5.65
C GLY A 537 -12.01 -22.40 6.47
N LEU A 538 -11.65 -21.95 7.68
CA LEU A 538 -10.69 -22.60 8.60
C LEU A 538 -10.90 -24.12 8.76
N ASP A 539 -12.15 -24.59 8.82
CA ASP A 539 -12.52 -26.00 9.00
C ASP A 539 -12.31 -26.88 7.75
N GLU A 540 -12.48 -26.33 6.55
CA GLU A 540 -12.15 -27.01 5.29
C GLU A 540 -10.63 -27.01 5.06
N ALA A 541 -9.98 -25.88 5.33
CA ALA A 541 -8.53 -25.75 5.27
C ALA A 541 -7.83 -26.71 6.26
N ALA A 542 -8.29 -26.79 7.51
CA ALA A 542 -7.71 -27.68 8.52
C ALA A 542 -7.88 -29.17 8.17
N ARG A 543 -9.06 -29.58 7.70
CA ARG A 543 -9.27 -30.97 7.27
C ARG A 543 -8.40 -31.34 6.07
N THR A 544 -8.20 -30.41 5.15
CA THR A 544 -7.37 -30.63 3.95
C THR A 544 -5.89 -30.69 4.29
N GLN A 545 -5.39 -29.69 5.03
CA GLN A 545 -3.95 -29.50 5.23
C GLN A 545 -3.40 -30.24 6.45
N PHE A 546 -4.20 -30.50 7.48
CA PHE A 546 -3.77 -31.19 8.69
C PHE A 546 -4.45 -32.56 8.87
N GLY A 547 -5.66 -32.75 8.33
CA GLY A 547 -6.45 -33.97 8.50
C GLY A 547 -7.41 -33.92 9.70
N GLU A 548 -7.60 -32.75 10.31
CA GLU A 548 -8.33 -32.55 11.57
C GLU A 548 -9.41 -31.47 11.39
N ALA A 549 -10.51 -31.55 12.16
CA ALA A 549 -11.52 -30.50 12.18
C ALA A 549 -11.00 -29.26 12.91
N TRP A 550 -11.41 -28.07 12.49
CA TRP A 550 -10.87 -26.82 13.06
C TRP A 550 -11.22 -26.64 14.54
N GLU A 551 -12.40 -27.09 14.98
CA GLU A 551 -12.84 -27.00 16.39
C GLU A 551 -11.80 -27.60 17.35
N GLY A 552 -11.47 -28.89 17.20
CA GLY A 552 -10.49 -29.57 18.04
C GLY A 552 -9.05 -29.09 17.82
N LEU A 553 -8.71 -28.60 16.62
CA LEU A 553 -7.39 -28.03 16.36
C LEU A 553 -7.21 -26.66 17.05
N GLN A 554 -8.24 -25.82 17.05
CA GLN A 554 -8.28 -24.56 17.77
C GLN A 554 -8.19 -24.80 19.28
N GLU A 555 -8.95 -25.76 19.82
CA GLU A 555 -8.84 -26.17 21.23
C GLU A 555 -7.39 -26.57 21.58
N ALA A 556 -6.75 -27.39 20.76
CA ALA A 556 -5.36 -27.80 20.95
C ALA A 556 -4.36 -26.62 20.91
N CYS A 557 -4.59 -25.62 20.05
CA CYS A 557 -3.81 -24.38 20.00
C CYS A 557 -4.01 -23.53 21.26
N VAL A 558 -5.25 -23.30 21.69
CA VAL A 558 -5.55 -22.54 22.92
C VAL A 558 -4.97 -23.25 24.15
N ASP A 559 -5.05 -24.57 24.21
CA ASP A 559 -4.41 -25.38 25.26
C ASP A 559 -2.87 -25.31 25.23
N TYR A 560 -2.25 -25.16 24.05
CA TYR A 560 -0.82 -24.92 23.94
C TYR A 560 -0.45 -23.51 24.44
N VAL A 561 -1.23 -22.49 24.09
CA VAL A 561 -1.09 -21.11 24.60
C VAL A 561 -1.13 -21.10 26.13
N ARG A 562 -2.13 -21.74 26.75
CA ARG A 562 -2.24 -21.86 28.23
C ARG A 562 -0.98 -22.48 28.83
N ARG A 563 -0.56 -23.66 28.34
CA ARG A 563 0.65 -24.37 28.84
C ARG A 563 1.96 -23.60 28.61
N ALA A 564 2.02 -22.68 27.68
CA ALA A 564 3.21 -21.87 27.42
C ALA A 564 3.43 -20.77 28.48
N VAL A 565 2.37 -20.35 29.19
CA VAL A 565 2.42 -19.22 30.15
C VAL A 565 2.18 -19.59 31.61
N GLY A 566 1.52 -20.72 31.91
CA GLY A 566 1.33 -21.22 33.29
C GLY A 566 0.41 -22.42 33.38
#